data_AF-A0A1F6BK76-F1
#
_entry.id   AF-A0A1F6BK76-F1
#
_cell.length_a   1.000
_cell.length_b   1.000
_cell.length_c   1.000
_cell.angle_alpha   90.00
_cell.angle_beta   90.00
_cell.angle_gamma   90.00
#
_symmetry.space_group_name_H-M   'P 1'
#
loop_
_entity.id
_entity.type
_entity.pdbx_description
1 polymer ?
#
loop_
_entity_poly.entity_id
_entity_poly.type
_entity_poly.pdbx_seq_one_letter_code
_entity_poly.pdbx_strand_id
1 'polypeptide(L)'
;MIAATWKDADTLIAILPETGGGRILAEVPVRDNFTNPATAGPRYTLILHDFPLLDVSLSWSDILDVLIIQEKTASFYKPRTWQFNLTARTLQLLAEGEKGEVSRWLTQDYVFHYTPPKKFQILDHELASVVFTPTPTIPEKCDGVEARIFCFAPIVFPPFSFTNTFAEDYAKGSVYTLDKFLVLDAVSGETTQLFTSGVEEIPQIDARSVRAAGNTVYFVNRYDNGLYELRLNQ
;
A
#
# COMPACT_ATOMS: atom_id res chain seq x y z
N MET A 1 6.70 -15.30 -5.09
CA MET A 1 6.24 -14.41 -4.00
C MET A 1 4.72 -14.46 -3.98
N ILE A 2 4.12 -14.60 -2.80
CA ILE A 2 2.67 -14.61 -2.60
C ILE A 2 2.25 -13.16 -2.38
N ALA A 3 1.22 -12.71 -3.09
CA ALA A 3 0.56 -11.43 -2.85
C ALA A 3 -0.92 -11.71 -2.56
N ALA A 4 -1.52 -10.95 -1.65
CA ALA A 4 -2.92 -11.11 -1.31
C ALA A 4 -3.53 -9.75 -0.95
N THR A 5 -4.82 -9.63 -1.15
CA THR A 5 -5.63 -8.47 -0.77
C THR A 5 -6.99 -8.93 -0.27
N TRP A 6 -7.60 -8.14 0.62
CA TRP A 6 -8.94 -8.44 1.12
C TRP A 6 -9.97 -8.02 0.08
N LYS A 7 -10.85 -8.93 -0.29
CA LYS A 7 -12.06 -8.62 -1.07
C LYS A 7 -13.17 -8.15 -0.15
N ASP A 8 -13.33 -8.83 0.98
CA ASP A 8 -14.27 -8.51 2.04
C ASP A 8 -13.72 -9.00 3.39
N ALA A 9 -14.53 -8.98 4.46
CA ALA A 9 -14.08 -9.38 5.80
C ALA A 9 -13.66 -10.85 5.92
N ASP A 10 -14.15 -11.73 5.03
CA ASP A 10 -14.00 -13.17 5.12
C ASP A 10 -13.29 -13.80 3.91
N THR A 11 -13.01 -13.01 2.86
CA THR A 11 -12.44 -13.48 1.60
C THR A 11 -11.20 -12.70 1.20
N LEU A 12 -10.12 -13.42 0.90
CA LEU A 12 -8.92 -12.88 0.27
C LEU A 12 -8.92 -13.16 -1.23
N ILE A 13 -8.38 -12.26 -2.04
CA ILE A 13 -7.89 -12.57 -3.38
C ILE A 13 -6.37 -12.72 -3.27
N ALA A 14 -5.84 -13.87 -3.69
CA ALA A 14 -4.43 -14.21 -3.51
C ALA A 14 -3.80 -14.88 -4.73
N ILE A 15 -2.50 -14.63 -4.91
CA ILE A 15 -1.64 -15.37 -5.84
C ILE A 15 -1.07 -16.59 -5.10
N LEU A 16 -1.49 -17.79 -5.50
CA LEU A 16 -1.08 -19.05 -4.89
C LEU A 16 -0.15 -19.84 -5.82
N PRO A 17 0.79 -20.64 -5.29
CA PRO A 17 1.58 -21.56 -6.11
C PRO A 17 0.69 -22.67 -6.69
N GLU A 18 0.95 -23.07 -7.93
CA GLU A 18 0.24 -24.16 -8.60
C GLU A 18 1.05 -25.48 -8.56
N THR A 19 0.34 -26.60 -8.48
CA THR A 19 0.99 -27.93 -8.50
C THR A 19 1.54 -28.20 -9.90
N GLY A 20 2.84 -28.50 -10.01
CA GLY A 20 3.52 -28.67 -11.30
C GLY A 20 4.33 -27.45 -11.76
N GLY A 21 4.36 -26.38 -10.95
CA GLY A 21 5.01 -25.12 -11.29
C GLY A 21 4.01 -24.16 -11.93
N GLY A 22 4.24 -22.85 -11.73
CA GLY A 22 3.26 -21.82 -12.08
C GLY A 22 2.53 -21.27 -10.86
N ARG A 23 1.55 -20.41 -11.11
CA ARG A 23 0.80 -19.67 -10.09
C ARG A 23 -0.63 -19.45 -10.55
N ILE A 24 -1.53 -19.44 -9.60
CA ILE A 24 -2.93 -19.12 -9.82
C ILE A 24 -3.30 -17.83 -9.10
N LEU A 25 -4.34 -17.16 -9.61
CA LEU A 25 -5.08 -16.17 -8.87
C LEU A 25 -6.35 -16.85 -8.34
N ALA A 26 -6.65 -16.70 -7.05
CA ALA A 26 -7.79 -17.38 -6.43
C ALA A 26 -8.43 -16.55 -5.32
N GLU A 27 -9.73 -16.78 -5.10
CA GLU A 27 -10.43 -16.32 -3.90
C GLU A 27 -10.26 -17.36 -2.79
N VAL A 28 -9.86 -16.94 -1.60
CA VAL A 28 -9.55 -17.79 -0.46
C VAL A 28 -10.48 -17.41 0.70
N PRO A 29 -11.51 -18.22 1.01
CA PRO A 29 -12.35 -18.02 2.19
C PRO A 29 -11.53 -18.29 3.45
N VAL A 30 -11.40 -17.28 4.30
CA VAL A 30 -10.48 -17.29 5.43
C VAL A 30 -11.02 -18.16 6.57
N ARG A 31 -12.29 -17.98 6.97
CA ARG A 31 -12.90 -18.73 8.08
C ARG A 31 -12.94 -20.24 7.84
N ASP A 32 -13.30 -20.64 6.63
CA ASP A 32 -13.41 -22.05 6.25
C ASP A 32 -12.07 -22.77 6.30
N ASN A 33 -10.98 -22.06 5.97
CA ASN A 33 -9.63 -22.61 6.02
C ASN A 33 -9.06 -22.68 7.45
N PHE A 34 -9.54 -21.87 8.39
CA PHE A 34 -9.09 -21.91 9.79
C PHE A 34 -9.88 -22.89 10.67
N THR A 35 -11.14 -23.16 10.35
CA THR A 35 -12.03 -23.96 11.21
C THR A 35 -11.95 -25.47 10.97
N ASN A 36 -11.36 -25.93 9.86
CA ASN A 36 -11.21 -27.37 9.60
C ASN A 36 -9.91 -27.72 8.83
N PRO A 37 -8.73 -27.55 9.45
CA PRO A 37 -7.43 -27.77 8.79
C PRO A 37 -7.08 -29.24 8.55
N ALA A 38 -7.88 -30.20 9.02
CA ALA A 38 -7.43 -31.59 9.20
C ALA A 38 -7.64 -32.53 8.00
N THR A 39 -8.45 -32.19 6.98
CA THR A 39 -8.83 -33.20 5.96
C THR A 39 -9.07 -32.72 4.51
N ALA A 40 -9.03 -31.42 4.23
CA ALA A 40 -9.11 -30.91 2.87
C ALA A 40 -7.97 -29.90 2.67
N GLY A 41 -7.28 -29.94 1.52
CA GLY A 41 -6.32 -28.90 1.16
C GLY A 41 -6.93 -27.49 1.19
N PRO A 42 -6.13 -26.43 1.00
CA PRO A 42 -6.61 -25.06 1.06
C PRO A 42 -7.83 -24.92 0.13
N ARG A 43 -8.96 -24.51 0.71
CA ARG A 43 -10.18 -24.23 -0.04
C ARG A 43 -9.99 -22.89 -0.73
N TYR A 44 -10.17 -22.87 -2.03
CA TYR A 44 -10.15 -21.66 -2.82
C TYR A 44 -11.07 -21.80 -4.04
N THR A 45 -11.54 -20.68 -4.54
CA THR A 45 -12.20 -20.58 -5.84
C THR A 45 -11.18 -20.06 -6.84
N LEU A 46 -10.87 -20.85 -7.86
CA LEU A 46 -9.95 -20.44 -8.90
C LEU A 46 -10.52 -19.27 -9.71
N ILE A 47 -9.73 -18.20 -9.87
CA ILE A 47 -10.02 -17.09 -10.77
C ILE A 47 -9.29 -17.28 -12.10
N LEU A 48 -7.97 -17.49 -12.05
CA LEU A 48 -7.11 -17.57 -13.24
C LEU A 48 -5.96 -18.58 -13.04
N HIS A 49 -5.71 -19.42 -14.03
CA HIS A 49 -4.50 -20.25 -14.14
C HIS A 49 -3.32 -19.47 -14.72
N ASP A 50 -2.10 -19.99 -14.56
CA ASP A 50 -0.90 -19.47 -15.23
C ASP A 50 -0.69 -17.95 -15.05
N PHE A 51 -0.97 -17.42 -13.86
CA PHE A 51 -0.86 -15.99 -13.58
C PHE A 51 0.59 -15.51 -13.80
N PRO A 52 0.84 -14.66 -14.82
CA PRO A 52 2.20 -14.47 -15.33
C PRO A 52 3.00 -13.41 -14.56
N LEU A 53 2.34 -12.45 -13.91
CA LEU A 53 3.01 -11.29 -13.32
C LEU A 53 3.74 -11.66 -12.03
N LEU A 54 5.04 -11.34 -11.96
CA LEU A 54 5.92 -11.56 -10.81
C LEU A 54 6.06 -10.28 -9.99
N ASP A 55 6.27 -10.45 -8.69
CA ASP A 55 6.60 -9.36 -7.77
C ASP A 55 5.64 -8.17 -7.85
N VAL A 56 4.34 -8.49 -7.74
CA VAL A 56 3.25 -7.51 -7.76
C VAL A 56 2.63 -7.33 -6.38
N SER A 57 2.04 -6.17 -6.14
CA SER A 57 1.05 -5.95 -5.09
C SER A 57 -0.38 -6.04 -5.66
N LEU A 58 -1.30 -6.44 -4.80
CA LEU A 58 -2.73 -6.54 -5.11
C LEU A 58 -3.52 -5.57 -4.24
N SER A 59 -4.46 -4.86 -4.85
CA SER A 59 -5.45 -4.05 -4.16
C SER A 59 -6.83 -4.29 -4.77
N TRP A 60 -7.80 -4.61 -3.94
CA TRP A 60 -9.20 -4.71 -4.36
C TRP A 60 -9.88 -3.35 -4.23
N SER A 61 -10.71 -3.00 -5.21
CA SER A 61 -11.58 -1.83 -5.16
C SER A 61 -13.03 -2.29 -5.22
N ASP A 62 -13.74 -2.19 -4.10
CA ASP A 62 -15.18 -2.52 -4.01
C ASP A 62 -16.04 -1.62 -4.90
N ILE A 63 -15.65 -0.35 -5.02
CA ILE A 63 -16.40 0.67 -5.77
C ILE A 63 -16.34 0.39 -7.27
N LEU A 64 -15.18 -0.06 -7.75
CA LEU A 64 -14.96 -0.34 -9.17
C LEU A 64 -15.20 -1.82 -9.54
N ASP A 65 -15.37 -2.70 -8.55
CA ASP A 65 -15.46 -4.16 -8.72
C ASP A 65 -14.28 -4.73 -9.54
N VAL A 66 -13.07 -4.23 -9.26
CA VAL A 66 -11.85 -4.65 -9.96
C VAL A 66 -10.68 -4.90 -9.01
N LEU A 67 -9.83 -5.83 -9.44
CA LEU A 67 -8.53 -6.07 -8.83
C LEU A 67 -7.48 -5.20 -9.53
N ILE A 68 -6.83 -4.34 -8.75
CA ILE A 68 -5.66 -3.59 -9.19
C ILE A 68 -4.41 -4.42 -8.91
N ILE A 69 -3.60 -4.61 -9.94
CA ILE A 69 -2.34 -5.37 -9.90
C ILE A 69 -1.21 -4.40 -10.24
N GLN A 70 -0.27 -4.20 -9.33
CA GLN A 70 0.83 -3.24 -9.53
C GLN A 70 2.16 -3.94 -9.45
N GLU A 71 3.01 -3.71 -10.44
CA GLU A 71 4.42 -4.10 -10.36
C GLU A 71 5.10 -3.29 -9.25
N LYS A 72 5.97 -3.94 -8.47
CA LYS A 72 6.72 -3.22 -7.45
C LYS A 72 7.66 -2.19 -8.07
N THR A 73 7.92 -1.15 -7.27
CA THR A 73 8.84 -0.08 -7.63
C THR A 73 10.21 -0.59 -8.05
N ALA A 74 10.78 0.03 -9.09
CA ALA A 74 12.12 -0.27 -9.57
C ALA A 74 12.75 0.98 -10.20
N SER A 75 14.02 1.27 -9.91
CA SER A 75 14.74 2.41 -10.47
C SER A 75 15.19 2.21 -11.91
N PHE A 76 15.17 0.97 -12.41
CA PHE A 76 15.73 0.64 -13.73
C PHE A 76 14.68 0.40 -14.81
N TYR A 77 13.41 0.14 -14.46
CA TYR A 77 12.30 0.03 -15.41
C TYR A 77 11.06 0.76 -14.91
N LYS A 78 10.11 1.00 -15.81
CA LYS A 78 8.85 1.68 -15.50
C LYS A 78 7.83 0.65 -14.99
N PRO A 79 7.38 0.74 -13.73
CA PRO A 79 6.39 -0.19 -13.20
C PRO A 79 5.03 0.03 -13.87
N ARG A 80 4.30 -1.06 -14.10
CA ARG A 80 2.96 -1.01 -14.70
C ARG A 80 1.88 -1.29 -13.66
N THR A 81 0.76 -0.58 -13.82
CA THR A 81 -0.47 -0.84 -13.09
C THR A 81 -1.50 -1.42 -14.04
N TRP A 82 -2.07 -2.54 -13.66
CA TRP A 82 -3.09 -3.26 -14.41
C TRP A 82 -4.39 -3.28 -13.63
N GLN A 83 -5.49 -3.23 -14.36
CA GLN A 83 -6.83 -3.43 -13.85
C GLN A 83 -7.37 -4.76 -14.36
N PHE A 84 -7.83 -5.60 -13.45
CA PHE A 84 -8.41 -6.90 -13.76
C PHE A 84 -9.86 -6.95 -13.28
N ASN A 85 -10.79 -7.05 -14.24
CA ASN A 85 -12.19 -7.26 -13.94
C ASN A 85 -12.45 -8.76 -13.74
N LEU A 86 -12.84 -9.16 -12.53
CA LEU A 86 -13.03 -10.57 -12.17
C LEU A 86 -14.21 -11.22 -12.92
N THR A 87 -15.27 -10.44 -13.16
CA THR A 87 -16.51 -10.90 -13.82
C THR A 87 -16.31 -11.09 -15.33
N ALA A 88 -15.78 -10.07 -16.00
CA ALA A 88 -15.50 -10.09 -17.44
C ALA A 88 -14.22 -10.88 -17.78
N ARG A 89 -13.36 -11.16 -16.79
CA ARG A 89 -12.05 -11.81 -16.94
C ARG A 89 -11.13 -11.08 -17.91
N THR A 90 -11.19 -9.75 -17.91
CA THR A 90 -10.38 -8.89 -18.77
C THR A 90 -9.28 -8.22 -17.97
N LEU A 91 -8.05 -8.32 -18.47
CA LEU A 91 -6.88 -7.60 -17.96
C LEU A 91 -6.59 -6.42 -18.88
N GLN A 92 -6.50 -5.22 -18.31
CA GLN A 92 -6.22 -3.99 -19.03
C GLN A 92 -5.06 -3.25 -18.39
N LEU A 93 -4.17 -2.68 -19.20
CA LEU A 93 -3.14 -1.77 -18.70
C LEU A 93 -3.82 -0.45 -18.34
N LEU A 94 -3.74 -0.07 -17.07
CA LEU A 94 -4.30 1.18 -16.58
C LEU A 94 -3.29 2.32 -16.76
N ALA A 95 -2.04 2.07 -16.36
CA ALA A 95 -0.97 3.06 -16.46
C ALA A 95 0.42 2.42 -16.51
N GLU A 96 1.35 3.14 -17.12
CA GLU A 96 2.78 2.92 -17.02
C GLU A 96 3.39 4.09 -16.24
N GLY A 97 4.01 3.80 -15.10
CA GLY A 97 4.59 4.81 -14.22
C GLY A 97 5.98 5.27 -14.67
N GLU A 98 6.63 6.03 -13.80
CA GLU A 98 8.04 6.41 -13.95
C GLU A 98 8.98 5.51 -13.15
N LYS A 99 10.28 5.56 -13.48
CA LYS A 99 11.30 4.80 -12.75
C LYS A 99 11.34 5.23 -11.28
N GLY A 100 11.36 4.25 -10.38
CA GLY A 100 11.37 4.46 -8.93
C GLY A 100 10.04 4.95 -8.35
N GLU A 101 8.99 5.04 -9.18
CA GLU A 101 7.65 5.36 -8.73
C GLU A 101 7.09 4.23 -7.86
N VAL A 102 6.28 4.59 -6.88
CA VAL A 102 5.50 3.63 -6.09
C VAL A 102 4.11 4.22 -5.86
N SER A 103 3.10 3.36 -5.98
CA SER A 103 1.72 3.71 -5.70
C SER A 103 1.11 2.71 -4.72
N ARG A 104 0.13 3.14 -3.95
CA ARG A 104 -0.71 2.27 -3.13
C ARG A 104 -2.16 2.70 -3.28
N TRP A 105 -2.99 1.76 -3.71
CA TRP A 105 -4.42 1.95 -3.82
C TRP A 105 -5.08 1.66 -2.48
N LEU A 106 -5.86 2.61 -2.00
CA LEU A 106 -6.76 2.42 -0.87
C LEU A 106 -8.12 1.93 -1.37
N THR A 107 -8.85 1.26 -0.49
CA THR A 107 -10.21 0.77 -0.79
C THR A 107 -11.24 1.89 -0.93
N GLN A 108 -10.90 3.11 -0.46
CA GLN A 108 -11.78 4.28 -0.35
C GLN A 108 -11.44 5.38 -1.38
N ASP A 109 -11.34 5.03 -2.67
CA ASP A 109 -11.13 5.93 -3.83
C ASP A 109 -9.76 6.60 -4.03
N TYR A 110 -8.92 6.65 -3.00
CA TYR A 110 -7.62 7.33 -3.12
C TYR A 110 -6.48 6.41 -3.53
N VAL A 111 -5.60 6.96 -4.37
CA VAL A 111 -4.30 6.37 -4.69
C VAL A 111 -3.21 7.27 -4.12
N PHE A 112 -2.42 6.73 -3.20
CA PHE A 112 -1.21 7.39 -2.74
C PHE A 112 -0.10 7.11 -3.73
N HIS A 113 0.48 8.18 -4.26
CA HIS A 113 1.40 8.11 -5.37
C HIS A 113 2.67 8.88 -5.05
N TYR A 114 3.81 8.20 -5.10
CA TYR A 114 5.13 8.81 -4.97
C TYR A 114 5.88 8.69 -6.29
N THR A 115 6.32 9.84 -6.80
CA THR A 115 7.25 9.95 -7.91
C THR A 115 8.56 10.56 -7.42
N PRO A 116 9.72 9.93 -7.71
CA PRO A 116 11.03 10.56 -7.53
C PRO A 116 11.11 11.95 -8.19
N PRO A 117 11.88 12.90 -7.60
CA PRO A 117 12.73 12.72 -6.42
C PRO A 117 12.01 12.87 -5.08
N LYS A 118 10.90 13.63 -5.01
CA LYS A 118 10.19 14.01 -3.77
C LYS A 118 8.74 14.42 -4.02
N LYS A 119 8.07 13.86 -5.02
CA LYS A 119 6.68 14.21 -5.32
C LYS A 119 5.76 13.18 -4.69
N PHE A 120 5.02 13.55 -3.67
CA PHE A 120 3.92 12.74 -3.15
C PHE A 120 2.60 13.41 -3.53
N GLN A 121 1.64 12.62 -4.01
CA GLN A 121 0.34 13.05 -4.44
C GLN A 121 -0.72 12.07 -3.97
N ILE A 122 -1.92 12.61 -3.77
CA ILE A 122 -3.12 11.81 -3.59
C ILE A 122 -3.90 11.96 -4.89
N LEU A 123 -4.07 10.84 -5.59
CA LEU A 123 -4.81 10.75 -6.84
C LEU A 123 -6.16 10.08 -6.60
N ASP A 124 -7.08 10.25 -7.54
CA ASP A 124 -8.28 9.43 -7.63
C ASP A 124 -7.98 8.11 -8.37
N HIS A 125 -9.02 7.32 -8.58
CA HIS A 125 -8.95 6.05 -9.29
C HIS A 125 -8.67 6.17 -10.79
N GLU A 126 -8.87 7.35 -11.39
CA GLU A 126 -8.47 7.64 -12.77
C GLU A 126 -7.01 8.15 -12.83
N LEU A 127 -6.32 8.17 -11.68
CA LEU A 127 -4.97 8.70 -11.50
C LEU A 127 -4.86 10.21 -11.76
N ALA A 128 -5.98 10.94 -11.70
CA ALA A 128 -5.97 12.39 -11.70
C ALA A 128 -5.64 12.92 -10.29
N SER A 129 -4.88 14.00 -10.22
CA SER A 129 -4.43 14.57 -8.94
C SER A 129 -5.59 15.24 -8.22
N VAL A 130 -5.87 14.79 -6.98
CA VAL A 130 -6.95 15.32 -6.15
C VAL A 130 -6.39 16.28 -5.09
N VAL A 131 -5.31 15.91 -4.41
CA VAL A 131 -4.70 16.72 -3.35
C VAL A 131 -3.19 16.83 -3.53
N PHE A 132 -2.68 18.04 -3.39
CA PHE A 132 -1.25 18.31 -3.31
C PHE A 132 -0.79 18.25 -1.85
N THR A 133 0.19 17.40 -1.54
CA THR A 133 0.74 17.31 -0.19
C THR A 133 2.02 18.14 -0.06
N PRO A 134 2.14 19.02 0.95
CA PRO A 134 3.31 19.89 1.09
C PRO A 134 4.56 19.17 1.59
N THR A 135 4.43 17.96 2.16
CA THR A 135 5.57 17.18 2.63
C THR A 135 5.71 15.88 1.87
N PRO A 136 6.89 15.58 1.27
CA PRO A 136 7.12 14.31 0.61
C PRO A 136 7.13 13.15 1.61
N THR A 137 6.47 12.07 1.24
CA THR A 137 6.51 10.77 1.91
C THR A 137 6.31 9.66 0.87
N ILE A 138 6.17 8.41 1.31
CA ILE A 138 5.90 7.25 0.45
C ILE A 138 4.60 6.56 0.85
N PRO A 139 3.92 5.85 -0.08
CA PRO A 139 2.58 5.34 0.14
C PRO A 139 2.41 4.37 1.32
N GLU A 140 3.45 3.60 1.68
CA GLU A 140 3.38 2.65 2.80
C GLU A 140 3.39 3.32 4.19
N LYS A 141 3.83 4.59 4.24
CA LYS A 141 3.84 5.42 5.45
C LYS A 141 2.52 6.18 5.65
N CYS A 142 1.54 5.97 4.77
CA CYS A 142 0.26 6.63 4.84
C CYS A 142 -0.90 5.63 4.84
N ASP A 143 -2.02 6.03 5.43
CA ASP A 143 -3.33 5.40 5.23
C ASP A 143 -4.43 6.47 5.30
N GLY A 144 -5.66 6.10 4.95
CA GLY A 144 -6.79 7.02 5.02
C GLY A 144 -8.06 6.33 5.50
N VAL A 145 -8.90 7.08 6.20
CA VAL A 145 -10.27 6.69 6.52
C VAL A 145 -11.17 7.91 6.37
N GLU A 146 -12.24 7.76 5.59
CA GLU A 146 -13.13 8.87 5.19
C GLU A 146 -12.32 9.97 4.49
N ALA A 147 -12.52 11.24 4.86
CA ALA A 147 -11.78 12.39 4.33
C ALA A 147 -10.45 12.66 5.05
N ARG A 148 -9.99 11.79 5.95
CA ARG A 148 -8.76 12.01 6.72
C ARG A 148 -7.66 11.07 6.28
N ILE A 149 -6.51 11.65 5.96
CA ILE A 149 -5.30 10.94 5.55
C ILE A 149 -4.25 11.12 6.63
N PHE A 150 -3.67 10.00 7.06
CA PHE A 150 -2.68 9.93 8.12
C PHE A 150 -1.36 9.52 7.52
N CYS A 151 -0.34 10.36 7.66
CA CYS A 151 0.97 10.11 7.08
C CYS A 151 2.08 10.32 8.11
N PHE A 152 2.96 9.33 8.20
CA PHE A 152 4.29 9.53 8.77
C PHE A 152 5.19 10.03 7.66
N ALA A 153 5.69 11.25 7.76
CA ALA A 153 6.52 11.86 6.72
C ALA A 153 7.93 12.09 7.28
N PRO A 154 9.01 11.76 6.53
CA PRO A 154 10.36 12.01 6.99
C PRO A 154 10.60 13.49 7.34
N ILE A 155 11.21 13.77 8.49
CA ILE A 155 11.64 15.13 8.88
C ILE A 155 12.68 15.64 7.88
N VAL A 156 13.64 14.78 7.54
CA VAL A 156 14.65 15.02 6.53
C VAL A 156 14.54 13.91 5.49
N PHE A 157 14.10 14.28 4.29
CA PHE A 157 14.11 13.35 3.17
C PHE A 157 15.55 13.07 2.75
N PRO A 158 15.95 11.81 2.50
CA PRO A 158 17.33 11.45 2.16
C PRO A 158 17.94 12.29 1.02
N PRO A 159 19.28 12.41 0.99
CA PRO A 159 19.98 13.27 0.04
C PRO A 159 19.77 12.84 -1.41
N PHE A 160 20.08 13.75 -2.35
CA PHE A 160 19.80 13.59 -3.78
C PHE A 160 20.32 12.29 -4.41
N SER A 161 21.41 11.72 -3.89
CA SER A 161 21.97 10.44 -4.34
C SER A 161 21.00 9.26 -4.24
N PHE A 162 19.98 9.35 -3.40
CA PHE A 162 18.95 8.32 -3.22
C PHE A 162 17.65 8.63 -3.96
N THR A 163 17.54 9.74 -4.69
CA THR A 163 16.22 10.25 -5.09
C THR A 163 15.42 9.31 -5.98
N ASN A 164 16.06 8.63 -6.93
CA ASN A 164 15.39 7.67 -7.82
C ASN A 164 15.31 6.25 -7.24
N THR A 165 16.07 5.93 -6.20
CA THR A 165 16.10 4.61 -5.55
C THR A 165 15.44 4.61 -4.19
N PHE A 166 15.00 5.75 -3.67
CA PHE A 166 14.55 5.90 -2.28
C PHE A 166 13.44 4.92 -1.92
N ALA A 167 12.41 4.80 -2.76
CA ALA A 167 11.31 3.87 -2.51
C ALA A 167 11.80 2.41 -2.46
N GLU A 168 12.71 2.02 -3.34
CA GLU A 168 13.31 0.68 -3.33
C GLU A 168 14.22 0.44 -2.12
N ASP A 169 15.11 1.39 -1.82
CA ASP A 169 16.06 1.29 -0.72
C ASP A 169 15.34 1.28 0.63
N TYR A 170 14.25 2.05 0.73
CA TYR A 170 13.35 2.01 1.87
C TYR A 170 12.64 0.66 1.97
N ALA A 171 12.06 0.14 0.87
CA ALA A 171 11.38 -1.16 0.86
C ALA A 171 12.33 -2.34 1.19
N LYS A 172 13.62 -2.23 0.82
CA LYS A 172 14.69 -3.18 1.17
C LYS A 172 15.21 -3.02 2.61
N GLY A 173 14.74 -2.00 3.32
CA GLY A 173 15.16 -1.73 4.69
C GLY A 173 16.54 -1.09 4.82
N SER A 174 17.10 -0.56 3.73
CA SER A 174 18.45 0.03 3.69
C SER A 174 18.48 1.50 4.13
N VAL A 175 17.33 2.16 4.18
CA VAL A 175 17.15 3.54 4.64
C VAL A 175 16.16 3.58 5.78
N TYR A 176 16.45 4.39 6.80
CA TYR A 176 15.57 4.67 7.93
C TYR A 176 15.32 6.18 8.03
N THR A 177 14.17 6.56 8.54
CA THR A 177 13.78 7.96 8.71
C THR A 177 13.32 8.26 10.13
N LEU A 178 13.55 9.49 10.59
CA LEU A 178 12.76 10.05 11.69
C LEU A 178 11.56 10.74 11.08
N ASP A 179 10.37 10.38 11.54
CA ASP A 179 9.13 10.85 10.96
C ASP A 179 8.47 11.94 11.80
N LYS A 180 7.74 12.84 11.14
CA LYS A 180 6.67 13.65 11.72
C LYS A 180 5.33 13.02 11.36
N PHE A 181 4.38 13.07 12.27
CA PHE A 181 3.03 12.55 12.03
C PHE A 181 2.10 13.68 11.61
N LEU A 182 1.50 13.51 10.43
CA LEU A 182 0.65 14.48 9.74
C LEU A 182 -0.76 13.92 9.59
N VAL A 183 -1.75 14.78 9.80
CA VAL A 183 -3.15 14.56 9.43
C VAL A 183 -3.49 15.53 8.31
N LEU A 184 -3.98 15.00 7.19
CA LEU A 184 -4.39 15.77 6.03
C LEU A 184 -5.89 15.61 5.83
N ASP A 185 -6.55 16.72 5.52
CA ASP A 185 -7.92 16.69 5.02
C ASP A 185 -7.90 16.50 3.49
N ALA A 186 -8.56 15.44 3.02
CA ALA A 186 -8.56 15.06 1.61
C ALA A 186 -9.42 16.00 0.72
N VAL A 187 -10.21 16.90 1.30
CA VAL A 187 -11.09 17.84 0.59
C VAL A 187 -10.44 19.22 0.53
N SER A 188 -10.00 19.76 1.66
CA SER A 188 -9.40 21.09 1.76
C SER A 188 -7.90 21.09 1.47
N GLY A 189 -7.23 19.94 1.60
CA GLY A 189 -5.78 19.83 1.54
C GLY A 189 -5.06 20.39 2.78
N GLU A 190 -5.79 20.83 3.80
CA GLU A 190 -5.21 21.33 5.04
C GLU A 190 -4.39 20.22 5.72
N THR A 191 -3.22 20.59 6.23
CA THR A 191 -2.28 19.66 6.85
C THR A 191 -1.99 20.11 8.28
N THR A 192 -2.26 19.25 9.24
CA THR A 192 -1.93 19.45 10.65
C THR A 192 -0.82 18.47 11.05
N GLN A 193 0.27 18.99 11.61
CA GLN A 193 1.29 18.16 12.25
C GLN A 193 0.93 17.94 13.72
N LEU A 194 0.80 16.68 14.15
CA LEU A 194 0.52 16.38 15.56
C LEU A 194 1.80 16.24 16.38
N PHE A 195 2.84 15.63 15.80
CA PHE A 195 4.12 15.50 16.50
C PHE A 195 5.30 15.22 15.56
N THR A 196 6.49 15.32 16.13
CA THR A 196 7.78 14.94 15.54
C THR A 196 8.39 13.82 16.37
N SER A 197 8.89 12.75 15.75
CA SER A 197 9.56 11.66 16.46
C SER A 197 11.02 11.97 16.79
N GLY A 198 11.58 11.27 17.76
CA GLY A 198 13.00 11.44 18.17
C GLY A 198 13.27 12.72 18.98
N VAL A 199 12.27 13.24 19.67
CA VAL A 199 12.38 14.36 20.63
C VAL A 199 12.07 13.84 22.05
N GLU A 200 12.37 14.60 23.11
CA GLU A 200 12.44 14.13 24.52
C GLU A 200 11.28 13.23 24.98
N GLU A 201 10.06 13.41 24.47
CA GLU A 201 8.86 12.66 24.89
C GLU A 201 8.36 11.63 23.86
N ILE A 202 8.92 11.62 22.65
CA ILE A 202 8.45 10.78 21.55
C ILE A 202 9.64 9.96 21.00
N PRO A 203 9.58 8.62 21.06
CA PRO A 203 10.67 7.78 20.60
C PRO A 203 10.94 7.98 19.11
N GLN A 204 12.06 7.44 18.62
CA GLN A 204 12.35 7.41 17.20
C GLN A 204 11.31 6.53 16.48
N ILE A 205 10.64 7.10 15.48
CA ILE A 205 9.61 6.42 14.71
C ILE A 205 10.00 6.48 13.24
N ASP A 206 10.16 5.30 12.66
CA ASP A 206 10.19 5.06 11.22
C ASP A 206 9.00 4.15 10.89
N ALA A 207 7.84 4.75 10.65
CA ALA A 207 6.60 3.99 10.52
C ALA A 207 6.53 3.29 9.16
N ARG A 208 5.99 2.06 9.14
CA ARG A 208 5.59 1.36 7.92
C ARG A 208 4.27 0.63 8.12
N SER A 209 3.68 0.16 7.02
CA SER A 209 2.42 -0.59 7.03
C SER A 209 1.32 0.14 7.79
N VAL A 210 1.22 1.45 7.60
CA VAL A 210 0.26 2.30 8.31
C VAL A 210 -1.16 1.88 7.96
N ARG A 211 -2.02 1.77 8.97
CA ARG A 211 -3.44 1.42 8.86
C ARG A 211 -4.29 2.33 9.72
N ALA A 212 -5.30 2.96 9.15
CA ALA A 212 -6.23 3.83 9.86
C ALA A 212 -7.59 3.12 10.02
N ALA A 213 -8.15 3.22 11.22
CA ALA A 213 -9.47 2.71 11.55
C ALA A 213 -10.18 3.70 12.50
N GLY A 214 -11.07 4.51 11.93
CA GLY A 214 -11.73 5.60 12.67
C GLY A 214 -10.71 6.61 13.22
N ASN A 215 -10.62 6.72 14.54
CA ASN A 215 -9.67 7.61 15.23
C ASN A 215 -8.40 6.91 15.69
N THR A 216 -8.16 5.69 15.23
CA THR A 216 -6.98 4.92 15.61
C THR A 216 -6.09 4.69 14.40
N VAL A 217 -4.79 4.92 14.57
CA VAL A 217 -3.77 4.62 13.56
C VAL A 217 -2.84 3.56 14.10
N TYR A 218 -2.72 2.46 13.37
CA TYR A 218 -1.81 1.38 13.63
C TYR A 218 -0.61 1.48 12.68
N PHE A 219 0.58 1.17 13.18
CA PHE A 219 1.78 1.13 12.35
C PHE A 219 2.84 0.21 12.95
N VAL A 220 3.75 -0.26 12.11
CA VAL A 220 4.95 -0.98 12.58
C VAL A 220 6.10 0.02 12.63
N ASN A 221 6.75 0.17 13.78
CA ASN A 221 7.98 0.95 13.88
C ASN A 221 9.15 0.11 13.36
N ARG A 222 9.90 0.61 12.37
CA ARG A 222 11.01 -0.16 11.79
C ARG A 222 12.23 -0.28 12.70
N TYR A 223 12.40 0.62 13.68
CA TYR A 223 13.54 0.57 14.60
C TYR A 223 13.51 -0.66 15.53
N ASP A 224 12.34 -1.09 15.97
CA ASP A 224 12.15 -2.21 16.91
C ASP A 224 11.23 -3.32 16.36
N ASN A 225 10.63 -3.12 15.18
CA ASN A 225 9.61 -3.98 14.58
C ASN A 225 8.34 -4.19 15.44
N GLY A 226 8.09 -3.33 16.43
CA GLY A 226 6.88 -3.33 17.23
C GLY A 226 5.67 -2.84 16.46
N LEU A 227 4.50 -3.40 16.75
CA LEU A 227 3.20 -2.88 16.32
C LEU A 227 2.71 -1.87 17.34
N TYR A 228 2.44 -0.65 16.89
CA TYR A 228 2.00 0.47 17.72
C TYR A 228 0.59 0.89 17.35
N GLU A 229 -0.10 1.44 18.35
CA GLU A 229 -1.43 2.03 18.24
C GLU A 229 -1.35 3.49 18.69
N LEU A 230 -1.83 4.41 17.84
CA LEU A 230 -2.01 5.82 18.16
C LEU A 230 -3.49 6.14 18.16
N ARG A 231 -4.01 6.58 19.31
CA ARG A 231 -5.39 7.05 19.45
C ARG A 231 -5.43 8.56 19.33
N LEU A 232 -6.25 9.05 18.40
CA LEU A 232 -6.44 10.47 18.15
C LEU A 232 -7.63 10.95 18.97
N ASN A 233 -7.37 11.93 19.84
CA ASN A 233 -8.42 12.64 20.55
C ASN A 233 -9.21 13.48 19.52
N GLN A 234 -10.54 13.53 19.68
CA GLN A 234 -11.41 14.38 18.88
C GLN A 234 -11.13 15.86 19.12
#